data_AF-A0A927SAP7-F1
#
_entry.id   AF-A0A927SAP7-F1
#
_cell.length_a   1.000
_cell.length_b   1.000
_cell.length_c   1.000
_cell.angle_alpha   90.00
_cell.angle_beta   90.00
_cell.angle_gamma   90.00
#
_symmetry.space_group_name_H-M   'P 1'
#
loop_
_entity.id
_entity.type
_entity.pdbx_description
1 polymer ?
#
loop_
_entity_poly.entity_id
_entity_poly.type
_entity_poly.pdbx_seq_one_letter_code
_entity_poly.pdbx_strand_id
1 'polypeptide(L)'
;MKYTVTLKTMLGDRHGTLEMEHLGRNAKGMLHILGNRTELHGSISENGKCCLEGVLKTLMTTKPFVAEGCMNDHRLSLLLRGQGESWAMTGVSVR
;
A
#
# COMPACT_ATOMS: atom_id res chain seq x y z
N MET A 1 -5.16 -8.22 -8.29
CA MET A 1 -5.68 -6.85 -8.41
C MET A 1 -4.52 -5.90 -8.66
N LYS A 2 -4.67 -4.89 -9.52
CA LYS A 2 -3.61 -3.91 -9.80
C LYS A 2 -4.17 -2.51 -9.66
N TYR A 3 -3.41 -1.61 -9.04
CA TYR A 3 -3.79 -0.23 -8.81
C TYR A 3 -2.68 0.72 -9.24
N THR A 4 -3.07 1.88 -9.78
CA THR A 4 -2.24 3.07 -9.72
C THR A 4 -2.47 3.74 -8.37
N VAL A 5 -1.41 4.15 -7.68
CA VAL A 5 -1.50 4.68 -6.32
C VAL A 5 -0.85 6.05 -6.20
N THR A 6 -1.34 6.83 -5.24
CA THR A 6 -0.78 8.11 -4.82
C THR A 6 -0.59 8.08 -3.30
N LEU A 7 0.65 8.25 -2.87
CA LEU A 7 1.04 8.41 -1.46
C LEU A 7 1.22 9.90 -1.16
N LYS A 8 0.49 10.39 -0.17
CA LYS A 8 0.63 11.75 0.34
C LYS A 8 1.85 11.83 1.25
N THR A 9 2.83 12.66 0.88
CA THR A 9 4.00 12.95 1.71
C THR A 9 4.08 14.44 2.00
N MET A 10 4.85 14.83 3.01
CA MET A 10 5.09 16.24 3.33
C MET A 10 5.73 17.02 2.18
N LEU A 11 6.47 16.34 1.30
CA LEU A 11 7.16 16.92 0.14
C LEU A 11 6.34 16.83 -1.16
N GLY A 12 5.05 16.51 -1.05
CA GLY A 12 4.13 16.35 -2.17
C GLY A 12 3.76 14.91 -2.49
N ASP A 13 2.94 14.77 -3.52
CA ASP A 13 2.38 13.49 -3.93
C ASP A 13 3.41 12.59 -4.60
N ARG A 14 3.34 11.30 -4.29
CA ARG A 14 4.23 10.28 -4.85
C ARG A 14 3.38 9.23 -5.54
N HIS A 15 3.58 9.10 -6.84
CA HIS A 15 2.82 8.16 -7.66
C HIS A 15 3.56 6.82 -7.78
N GLY A 16 2.78 5.77 -7.92
CA GLY A 16 3.29 4.40 -7.98
C GLY A 16 2.24 3.40 -8.43
N THR A 17 2.56 2.13 -8.25
CA THR A 17 1.63 1.02 -8.51
C THR A 17 1.61 0.03 -7.35
N LEU A 18 0.46 -0.59 -7.13
CA LEU A 18 0.29 -1.67 -6.18
C LEU A 18 -0.33 -2.88 -6.89
N GLU A 19 0.36 -4.01 -6.84
CA GLU A 19 -0.16 -5.30 -7.29
C GLU A 19 -0.43 -6.17 -6.06
N MET A 20 -1.62 -6.76 -5.98
CA MET A 20 -2.05 -7.61 -4.87
C MET A 20 -2.57 -8.93 -5.40
N GLU A 21 -2.14 -10.01 -4.77
CA GLU A 21 -2.63 -11.37 -4.91
C GLU A 21 -3.39 -11.76 -3.64
N HIS A 22 -4.62 -12.25 -3.83
CA HIS A 22 -5.46 -12.70 -2.75
C HIS A 22 -5.42 -14.23 -2.69
N LEU A 23 -5.00 -14.77 -1.55
CA LEU A 23 -4.79 -16.19 -1.30
C LEU A 23 -5.67 -16.59 -0.09
N GLY A 24 -6.98 -16.68 -0.31
CA GLY A 24 -7.95 -16.83 0.78
C GLY A 24 -7.86 -15.63 1.73
N ARG A 25 -7.70 -15.84 3.04
CA ARG A 25 -7.58 -14.71 3.99
C ARG A 25 -6.24 -13.97 3.91
N ASN A 26 -5.23 -14.56 3.28
CA ASN A 26 -3.92 -13.96 3.17
C ASN A 26 -3.82 -13.12 1.90
N ALA A 27 -2.98 -12.10 1.97
CA ALA A 27 -2.70 -11.22 0.86
C ALA A 27 -1.19 -11.05 0.74
N LYS A 28 -0.67 -11.19 -0.48
CA LYS A 28 0.70 -10.82 -0.83
C LYS A 28 0.64 -9.78 -1.94
N GLY A 29 1.56 -8.84 -1.95
CA GLY A 29 1.60 -7.82 -2.99
C GLY A 29 2.97 -7.26 -3.22
N MET A 30 3.04 -6.40 -4.24
CA MET A 30 4.23 -5.65 -4.62
C MET A 30 3.85 -4.19 -4.76
N LEU A 31 4.41 -3.35 -3.88
CA LEU A 31 4.29 -1.89 -3.95
C LEU A 31 5.51 -1.33 -4.67
N HIS A 32 5.27 -0.59 -5.76
CA HIS A 32 6.29 0.18 -6.44
C HIS A 32 6.02 1.67 -6.22
N ILE A 33 6.81 2.31 -5.37
CA ILE A 33 6.69 3.73 -5.06
C ILE A 33 8.04 4.29 -4.63
N LEU A 34 8.26 5.60 -4.80
CA LEU A 34 9.54 6.25 -4.49
C LEU A 34 10.74 5.58 -5.21
N GLY A 35 10.52 5.05 -6.41
CA GLY A 35 11.54 4.33 -7.19
C GLY A 35 11.93 2.95 -6.64
N ASN A 36 11.22 2.45 -5.62
CA ASN A 36 11.55 1.19 -4.95
C ASN A 36 10.40 0.20 -5.05
N ARG A 37 10.75 -1.09 -5.22
CA ARG A 37 9.82 -2.21 -5.12
C ARG A 37 9.92 -2.86 -3.75
N THR A 38 8.78 -3.01 -3.09
CA THR A 38 8.69 -3.63 -1.78
C THR A 38 7.55 -4.62 -1.74
N GLU A 39 7.83 -5.81 -1.22
CA GLU A 39 6.79 -6.79 -0.94
C GLU A 39 5.89 -6.32 0.20
N LEU A 40 4.59 -6.53 0.03
CA LEU A 40 3.59 -6.40 1.08
C LEU A 40 3.03 -7.78 1.43
N HIS A 41 2.75 -7.98 2.71
CA HIS A 41 2.12 -9.21 3.21
C HIS A 41 1.05 -8.85 4.23
N GLY A 42 -0.02 -9.62 4.33
CA GLY A 42 -1.05 -9.37 5.33
C GLY A 42 -2.36 -10.07 5.02
N SER A 43 -3.47 -9.40 5.29
CA SER A 43 -4.82 -9.96 5.11
C SER A 43 -5.77 -8.97 4.46
N ILE A 44 -6.73 -9.52 3.71
CA ILE A 44 -7.89 -8.81 3.16
C ILE A 44 -9.12 -9.62 3.57
N SER A 45 -10.08 -9.00 4.24
CA SER A 45 -11.36 -9.63 4.55
C SER A 45 -12.36 -9.47 3.40
N GLU A 46 -13.42 -10.28 3.42
CA GLU A 46 -14.45 -10.31 2.37
C GLU A 46 -15.12 -8.96 2.10
N ASN A 47 -15.22 -8.11 3.13
CA ASN A 47 -15.76 -6.74 3.00
C ASN A 47 -14.75 -5.71 2.46
N GLY A 48 -13.57 -6.16 2.01
CA GLY A 48 -12.51 -5.33 1.45
C GLY A 48 -11.63 -4.62 2.49
N LYS A 49 -11.89 -4.76 3.80
CA LYS A 49 -10.95 -4.25 4.82
C LYS A 49 -9.64 -5.03 4.75
N CYS A 50 -8.53 -4.35 4.94
CA CYS A 50 -7.21 -4.97 4.86
C CYS A 50 -6.25 -4.40 5.89
N CYS A 51 -5.32 -5.26 6.32
CA CYS A 51 -4.16 -4.91 7.11
C CYS A 51 -2.94 -5.52 6.41
N LEU A 52 -2.01 -4.66 5.96
CA LEU A 52 -0.82 -5.04 5.20
C LEU A 52 0.43 -4.51 5.88
N GLU A 53 1.49 -5.28 5.87
CA GLU A 53 2.79 -4.92 6.41
C GLU A 53 3.80 -4.84 5.27
N GLY A 54 4.77 -3.94 5.42
CA GLY A 54 5.84 -3.75 4.47
C GLY A 54 6.87 -2.75 4.95
N VAL A 55 7.74 -2.32 4.04
CA VAL A 55 8.72 -1.26 4.29
C VAL A 55 8.59 -0.13 3.28
N LEU A 56 8.67 1.11 3.74
CA LEU A 56 8.78 2.27 2.88
C LEU A 56 10.27 2.59 2.70
N LYS A 57 10.79 2.30 1.50
CA LYS A 57 12.17 2.61 1.12
C LYS A 57 12.23 3.97 0.47
N THR A 58 12.99 4.87 1.07
CA THR A 58 13.36 6.17 0.51
C THR A 58 14.86 6.16 0.18
N LEU A 59 15.37 7.23 -0.42
CA LEU A 59 16.81 7.40 -0.63
C LEU A 59 17.62 7.42 0.68
N MET A 60 17.00 7.87 1.78
CA MET A 60 17.69 8.09 3.05
C MET A 60 17.43 6.99 4.07
N THR A 61 16.26 6.36 4.04
CA THR A 61 15.81 5.47 5.12
C THR A 61 14.94 4.33 4.58
N THR A 62 14.96 3.19 5.26
CA THR A 62 13.94 2.14 5.13
C THR A 62 13.16 2.07 6.43
N LYS A 63 11.85 2.32 6.39
CA LYS A 63 10.99 2.31 7.58
C LYS A 63 9.91 1.24 7.46
N PRO A 64 9.75 0.32 8.43
CA PRO A 64 8.61 -0.58 8.44
C PRO A 64 7.32 0.21 8.64
N PHE A 65 6.22 -0.29 8.07
CA PHE A 65 4.89 0.25 8.28
C PHE A 65 3.84 -0.85 8.37
N VAL A 66 2.73 -0.50 9.02
CA VAL A 66 1.45 -1.22 8.93
C VAL A 66 0.46 -0.34 8.18
N ALA A 67 -0.17 -0.87 7.15
CA ALA A 67 -1.17 -0.20 6.34
C ALA A 67 -2.55 -0.77 6.62
N GLU A 68 -3.46 0.09 7.07
CA GLU A 68 -4.84 -0.28 7.38
C GLU A 68 -5.78 0.49 6.47
N GLY A 69 -6.84 -0.17 6.01
CA GLY A 69 -7.87 0.51 5.22
C GLY A 69 -8.76 -0.44 4.45
N CYS A 70 -9.18 -0.01 3.27
CA CYS A 70 -10.07 -0.77 2.41
C CYS A 70 -9.55 -0.82 0.97
N MET A 71 -9.76 -1.95 0.31
CA MET A 71 -9.57 -2.12 -1.13
C MET A 71 -10.71 -2.93 -1.74
N ASN A 72 -11.02 -2.60 -2.99
CA ASN A 72 -11.97 -3.33 -3.83
C ASN A 72 -11.56 -3.17 -5.30
N ASP A 73 -12.27 -3.85 -6.20
CA ASP A 73 -11.95 -3.90 -7.64
C ASP A 73 -11.92 -2.54 -8.37
N HIS A 74 -12.28 -1.45 -7.69
CA HIS A 74 -12.26 -0.08 -8.23
C HIS A 74 -11.23 0.82 -7.56
N ARG A 75 -11.10 0.78 -6.23
CA ARG A 75 -10.32 1.75 -5.47
C ARG A 75 -9.62 1.14 -4.26
N LEU A 76 -8.55 1.80 -3.87
CA LEU A 76 -7.75 1.54 -2.68
C LEU A 76 -7.74 2.81 -1.81
N SER A 77 -7.89 2.65 -0.50
CA SER A 77 -7.63 3.70 0.49
C SER A 77 -6.98 3.10 1.71
N LEU A 78 -5.72 3.45 1.96
CA LEU A 78 -4.91 2.94 3.07
C LEU A 78 -4.31 4.10 3.88
N LEU A 79 -4.15 3.87 5.17
CA LEU A 79 -3.33 4.68 6.06
C LEU A 79 -2.11 3.84 6.47
N LEU A 80 -0.93 4.25 6.00
CA LEU A 80 0.35 3.63 6.36
C LEU A 80 0.85 4.27 7.66
N ARG A 81 1.05 3.48 8.70
CA ARG A 81 1.59 3.90 10.00
C ARG A 81 3.00 3.36 10.15
N GLY A 82 3.99 4.25 10.14
CA GLY A 82 5.38 3.94 10.48
C GLY A 82 5.73 4.36 11.90
N GLN A 83 7.01 4.31 12.26
CA GLN A 83 7.50 4.82 13.53
C GLN A 83 7.40 6.36 13.59
N GLY A 84 6.35 6.86 14.23
CA GLY A 84 6.12 8.30 14.44
C GLY A 84 5.56 9.05 13.23
N GLU A 85 5.32 8.37 12.11
CA GLU A 85 4.85 8.98 10.86
C GLU A 85 3.62 8.24 10.33
N SER A 86 2.77 8.96 9.61
CA SER A 86 1.62 8.36 8.94
C SER A 86 1.44 8.97 7.56
N TRP A 87 1.09 8.13 6.59
CA TRP A 87 0.91 8.52 5.20
C TRP A 87 -0.39 7.97 4.66
N ALA A 88 -1.18 8.86 4.05
CA ALA A 88 -2.37 8.44 3.31
C ALA A 88 -1.97 7.93 1.93
N MET A 89 -2.47 6.76 1.55
CA MET A 89 -2.35 6.21 0.21
C MET A 89 -3.73 5.98 -0.38
N THR A 90 -3.94 6.46 -1.59
CA THR A 90 -5.15 6.18 -2.37
C THR A 90 -4.79 5.57 -3.70
N GLY A 91 -5.69 4.82 -4.31
CA GLY A 91 -5.45 4.25 -5.62
C GLY A 91 -6.72 3.94 -6.40
N VAL A 92 -6.54 3.77 -7.71
CA VAL A 92 -7.58 3.40 -8.66
C VAL A 92 -7.12 2.14 -9.40
N SER A 93 -8.02 1.18 -9.50
CA SER A 93 -7.79 -0.09 -10.19
C SER A 93 -7.49 0.14 -11.66
N VAL A 94 -6.48 -0.56 -12.17
CA VAL A 94 -6.13 -0.57 -13.60
C VAL A 94 -6.63 -1.88 -14.17
N ARG A 95 -7.51 -1.77 -15.17
CA ARG A 95 -8.01 -2.90 -15.96
C ARG A 95 -6.93 -3.43 -16.88
#